data_AF-A0A023G465-F1
#
_entry.id   AF-A0A023G465-F1
#
_cell.length_a   1.000
_cell.length_b   1.000
_cell.length_c   1.000
_cell.angle_alpha   90.00
_cell.angle_beta   90.00
_cell.angle_gamma   90.00
#
_symmetry.space_group_name_H-M   'P 1'
#
loop_
_entity.id
_entity.type
_entity.pdbx_description
1 polymer ?
#
loop_
_entity_poly.entity_id
_entity_poly.type
_entity_poly.pdbx_seq_one_letter_code
_entity_poly.pdbx_strand_id
1 'polypeptide(L)'
;MDAMRLAAILKAVFVSISLFAAQTNSATAQDPCFYYSDGHTCKVRDLGYDGEPTAKGGHCVNNKCVVDEIPYGCTARPRTTVGSKIGCAYTCWKDNRLHYGFKEVGQPCVHIVDSYSTVTTTCKQAGNRVLCRESITDADLHGC
;
A
#
# COMPACT_ATOMS: atom_id res chain seq x y z
N MET A 1 57.10 6.42 51.28
CA MET A 1 56.39 7.69 51.50
C MET A 1 55.92 8.16 50.13
N ASP A 2 55.04 7.37 49.52
CA ASP A 2 53.57 7.56 49.46
C ASP A 2 53.21 8.35 48.20
N ALA A 3 52.98 7.62 47.11
CA ALA A 3 51.67 7.13 46.68
C ALA A 3 50.92 8.18 45.83
N MET A 4 51.14 8.05 44.53
CA MET A 4 50.18 8.24 43.43
C MET A 4 49.42 9.59 43.34
N ARG A 5 49.84 10.38 42.35
CA ARG A 5 48.98 11.28 41.55
C ARG A 5 47.69 10.56 41.13
N LEU A 6 46.52 11.21 41.23
CA LEU A 6 45.52 11.37 40.15
C LEU A 6 44.21 12.03 40.63
N ALA A 7 43.55 12.74 39.71
CA ALA A 7 42.14 13.17 39.67
C ALA A 7 41.71 14.29 40.65
N ALA A 8 41.56 15.57 40.28
CA ALA A 8 40.95 16.20 39.11
C ALA A 8 39.41 15.99 38.98
N ILE A 9 38.70 17.12 39.08
CA ILE A 9 37.46 17.50 38.35
C ILE A 9 36.14 17.49 39.16
N LEU A 10 35.71 18.74 39.41
CA LEU A 10 34.35 19.23 39.69
C LEU A 10 33.24 18.35 39.10
N LYS A 11 32.33 17.89 39.95
CA LYS A 11 31.08 17.24 39.56
C LYS A 11 30.13 18.26 38.91
N ALA A 12 30.19 18.35 37.58
CA ALA A 12 29.14 18.96 36.77
C ALA A 12 27.88 18.07 36.82
N VAL A 13 26.77 18.66 37.27
CA VAL A 13 25.43 18.06 37.19
C VAL A 13 25.03 18.05 35.71
N PHE A 14 25.35 16.96 35.01
CA PHE A 14 24.77 16.66 33.71
C PHE A 14 23.43 16.00 33.93
N VAL A 15 22.36 16.79 33.84
CA VAL A 15 21.00 16.29 33.63
C VAL A 15 20.98 15.70 32.22
N SER A 16 21.18 14.39 32.12
CA SER A 16 20.95 13.63 30.90
C SER A 16 19.45 13.55 30.66
N ILE A 17 18.93 14.55 29.95
CA ILE A 17 17.65 14.42 29.24
C ILE A 17 17.94 13.40 28.13
N SER A 18 17.60 12.13 28.38
CA SER A 18 17.53 11.12 27.35
C SER A 18 16.49 11.56 26.33
N LEU A 19 16.99 12.16 25.25
CA LEU A 19 16.25 12.42 24.02
C LEU A 19 15.77 11.04 23.55
N PHE A 20 14.47 10.78 23.67
CA PHE A 20 13.85 9.67 22.97
C PHE A 20 14.06 9.94 21.48
N ALA A 21 15.07 9.31 20.90
CA ALA A 21 15.15 9.12 19.47
C ALA A 21 13.96 8.21 19.13
N ALA A 22 12.81 8.81 18.86
CA ALA A 22 11.74 8.14 18.16
C ALA A 22 12.31 7.76 16.79
N GLN A 23 12.74 6.51 16.67
CA GLN A 23 12.97 5.86 15.38
C GLN A 23 11.63 5.90 14.65
N THR A 24 11.43 6.92 13.82
CA THR A 24 10.30 6.98 12.91
C THR A 24 10.58 6.01 11.76
N ASN A 25 10.30 4.73 12.01
CA ASN A 25 10.11 3.76 10.95
C ASN A 25 8.89 4.22 10.13
N SER A 26 9.09 4.93 9.01
CA SER A 26 8.13 5.13 7.90
C SER A 26 6.66 5.53 8.21
N ALA A 27 6.34 6.11 9.37
CA ALA A 27 4.96 6.23 9.87
C ALA A 27 4.35 7.65 9.86
N THR A 28 4.73 8.54 8.94
CA THR A 28 4.11 9.89 8.84
C THR A 28 3.76 10.28 7.41
N ALA A 29 3.20 9.36 6.62
CA ALA A 29 2.27 9.79 5.58
C ALA A 29 0.97 10.18 6.31
N GLN A 30 0.86 11.46 6.69
CA GLN A 30 -0.34 11.96 7.34
C GLN A 30 -1.53 11.74 6.39
N ASP A 31 -2.64 11.20 6.91
CA ASP A 31 -3.81 10.88 6.09
C ASP A 31 -4.21 12.13 5.30
N PRO A 32 -4.48 12.00 3.97
CA PRO A 32 -4.85 13.14 3.16
C PRO A 32 -6.04 13.91 3.75
N CYS A 33 -6.90 13.28 4.55
CA CYS A 33 -8.08 13.88 5.16
C CYS A 33 -7.81 14.70 6.44
N PHE A 34 -6.58 14.78 6.94
CA PHE A 34 -6.28 15.51 8.18
C PHE A 34 -6.71 16.99 8.17
N TYR A 35 -6.71 17.62 6.99
CA TYR A 35 -7.08 19.03 6.81
C TYR A 35 -8.45 19.22 6.15
N TYR A 36 -9.19 18.15 5.89
CA TYR A 36 -10.43 18.21 5.12
C TYR A 36 -11.62 17.77 5.95
N SER A 37 -12.77 18.40 5.67
CA SER A 37 -14.04 18.01 6.26
C SER A 37 -14.51 16.65 5.72
N ASP A 38 -15.41 16.02 6.47
CA ASP A 38 -16.10 14.82 6.03
C ASP A 38 -16.77 15.01 4.67
N GLY A 39 -16.72 13.96 3.85
CA GLY A 39 -17.23 13.94 2.48
C GLY A 39 -16.29 14.50 1.41
N HIS A 40 -15.16 15.13 1.79
CA HIS A 40 -14.17 15.55 0.78
C HIS A 40 -13.53 14.33 0.10
N THR A 41 -13.35 14.39 -1.22
CA THR A 41 -12.70 13.31 -1.96
C THR A 41 -11.23 13.19 -1.58
N CYS A 42 -10.74 11.97 -1.44
CA CYS A 42 -9.36 11.66 -1.07
C CYS A 42 -8.79 10.51 -1.91
N LYS A 43 -7.47 10.35 -1.88
CA LYS A 43 -6.77 9.24 -2.51
C LYS A 43 -5.73 8.66 -1.57
N VAL A 44 -5.72 7.35 -1.40
CA VAL A 44 -4.75 6.62 -0.57
C VAL A 44 -4.16 5.45 -1.36
N ARG A 45 -2.97 5.01 -0.93
CA ARG A 45 -2.39 3.76 -1.41
C ARG A 45 -2.97 2.62 -0.57
N ASP A 46 -3.64 1.68 -1.22
CA ASP A 46 -4.26 0.53 -0.57
C ASP A 46 -4.29 -0.66 -1.55
N LEU A 47 -4.66 -1.85 -1.09
CA LEU A 47 -4.71 -3.06 -1.91
C LEU A 47 -5.86 -3.02 -2.93
N GLY A 48 -5.53 -3.40 -4.15
CA GLY A 48 -6.46 -3.63 -5.25
C GLY A 48 -7.28 -4.91 -5.04
N TYR A 49 -8.24 -5.12 -5.94
CA TYR A 49 -9.09 -6.32 -5.95
C TYR A 49 -8.31 -7.61 -6.28
N ASP A 50 -7.10 -7.45 -6.79
CA ASP A 50 -6.10 -8.47 -7.09
C ASP A 50 -4.94 -8.50 -6.08
N GLY A 51 -5.07 -7.77 -4.96
CA GLY A 51 -4.05 -7.73 -3.91
C GLY A 51 -2.78 -6.95 -4.27
N GLU A 52 -2.76 -6.20 -5.38
CA GLU A 52 -1.65 -5.30 -5.70
C GLU A 52 -1.86 -3.91 -5.10
N PRO A 53 -0.81 -3.24 -4.59
CA PRO A 53 -0.95 -1.89 -4.08
C PRO A 53 -1.29 -0.92 -5.22
N THR A 54 -2.39 -0.19 -5.06
CA THR A 54 -2.92 0.74 -6.06
C THR A 54 -3.38 2.04 -5.40
N ALA A 55 -3.53 3.10 -6.21
CA ALA A 55 -4.16 4.32 -5.76
C ALA A 55 -5.69 4.13 -5.75
N LYS A 56 -6.29 4.19 -4.57
CA LYS A 56 -7.74 4.09 -4.37
C LYS A 56 -8.33 5.47 -4.13
N GLY A 57 -9.48 5.74 -4.74
CA GLY A 57 -10.31 6.89 -4.42
C GLY A 57 -11.19 6.59 -3.20
N GLY A 58 -11.52 7.62 -2.45
CA GLY A 58 -12.38 7.53 -1.28
C GLY A 58 -12.93 8.89 -0.85
N HIS A 59 -13.51 8.91 0.34
CA HIS A 59 -14.00 10.12 0.99
C HIS A 59 -13.52 10.21 2.44
N CYS A 60 -13.35 11.44 2.91
CA CYS A 60 -12.95 11.72 4.28
C CYS A 60 -14.07 11.43 5.27
N VAL A 61 -13.75 10.72 6.35
CA VAL A 61 -14.60 10.46 7.51
C VAL A 61 -13.74 10.53 8.76
N ASN A 62 -14.02 11.47 9.67
CA ASN A 62 -13.27 11.67 10.91
C ASN A 62 -11.74 11.76 10.67
N ASN A 63 -11.32 12.65 9.75
CA ASN A 63 -9.92 12.85 9.35
C ASN A 63 -9.22 11.63 8.74
N LYS A 64 -9.96 10.60 8.33
CA LYS A 64 -9.44 9.40 7.68
C LYS A 64 -10.03 9.24 6.29
N CYS A 65 -9.21 8.86 5.31
CA CYS A 65 -9.70 8.51 3.99
C CYS A 65 -10.29 7.10 4.00
N VAL A 66 -11.61 7.00 3.81
CA VAL A 66 -12.33 5.74 3.65
C VAL A 66 -12.45 5.44 2.16
N VAL A 67 -11.87 4.32 1.71
CA VAL A 67 -11.89 3.91 0.30
C VAL A 67 -13.31 3.57 -0.15
N ASP A 68 -13.70 4.10 -1.30
CA ASP A 68 -15.01 3.81 -1.88
C ASP A 68 -15.06 2.37 -2.44
N GLU A 69 -16.12 1.65 -2.12
CA GLU A 69 -16.35 0.31 -2.67
C GLU A 69 -16.80 0.39 -4.14
N ILE A 70 -15.91 -0.06 -5.02
CA ILE A 70 -16.22 -0.28 -6.43
C ILE A 70 -16.75 -1.73 -6.58
N PRO A 71 -17.97 -1.94 -7.11
CA PRO A 71 -18.53 -3.27 -7.30
C PRO A 71 -17.90 -3.99 -8.50
N TYR A 72 -17.94 -5.34 -8.48
CA TYR A 72 -17.59 -6.14 -9.66
C TYR A 72 -18.61 -5.88 -10.78
N GLY A 73 -18.17 -5.92 -12.04
CA GLY A 73 -19.11 -5.84 -13.16
C GLY A 73 -18.57 -5.26 -14.46
N CYS A 74 -17.25 -5.10 -14.58
CA CYS A 74 -16.67 -4.73 -15.86
C CYS A 74 -16.90 -5.82 -16.90
N THR A 75 -17.57 -5.45 -17.99
CA THR A 75 -17.82 -6.28 -19.16
C THR A 75 -16.99 -5.85 -20.37
N ALA A 76 -16.46 -4.63 -20.35
CA ALA A 76 -15.60 -4.13 -21.42
C ALA A 76 -14.19 -4.74 -21.30
N ARG A 77 -13.57 -5.04 -22.44
CA ARG A 77 -12.16 -5.44 -22.45
C ARG A 77 -11.31 -4.31 -21.83
N PRO A 78 -10.35 -4.65 -20.96
CA PRO A 78 -9.45 -3.64 -20.40
C PRO A 78 -8.76 -2.89 -21.54
N ARG A 79 -8.66 -1.56 -21.42
CA ARG A 79 -7.93 -0.76 -22.42
C ARG A 79 -6.51 -1.31 -22.56
N THR A 80 -6.13 -1.66 -23.77
CA THR A 80 -4.75 -2.00 -24.11
C THR A 80 -3.89 -0.78 -23.80
N THR A 81 -3.01 -0.90 -22.82
CA THR A 81 -2.01 0.13 -22.54
C THR A 81 -0.65 -0.37 -22.98
N VAL A 82 0.17 0.55 -23.49
CA VAL A 82 1.57 0.28 -23.80
C VAL A 82 2.30 0.05 -22.48
N GLY A 83 2.95 -1.11 -22.33
CA GLY A 83 3.65 -1.51 -21.11
C GLY A 83 2.83 -2.38 -20.16
N SER A 84 3.53 -3.10 -19.28
CA SER A 84 2.94 -3.98 -18.29
C SER A 84 2.34 -3.15 -17.15
N LYS A 85 1.02 -3.26 -16.93
CA LYS A 85 0.39 -2.66 -15.75
C LYS A 85 0.65 -3.52 -14.52
N ILE A 86 0.80 -2.85 -13.38
CA ILE A 86 0.71 -3.48 -12.07
C ILE A 86 -0.64 -4.20 -11.98
N GLY A 87 -0.59 -5.48 -11.63
CA GLY A 87 -1.76 -6.30 -11.35
C GLY A 87 -2.59 -6.77 -12.54
N CYS A 88 -3.68 -7.44 -12.20
CA CYS A 88 -4.67 -8.06 -13.06
C CYS A 88 -6.06 -7.44 -12.88
N ALA A 89 -6.29 -6.61 -11.87
CA ALA A 89 -7.52 -5.85 -11.73
C ALA A 89 -7.51 -4.60 -12.62
N TYR A 90 -8.68 -4.19 -13.10
CA TYR A 90 -8.90 -2.92 -13.77
C TYR A 90 -10.27 -2.36 -13.43
N THR A 91 -10.45 -1.07 -13.69
CA THR A 91 -11.73 -0.38 -13.53
C THR A 91 -12.28 0.09 -14.87
N CYS A 92 -13.60 0.14 -14.98
CA CYS A 92 -14.32 0.66 -16.14
C CYS A 92 -15.55 1.44 -15.68
N TRP A 93 -16.04 2.32 -16.54
CA TRP A 93 -17.33 2.99 -16.34
C TRP A 93 -18.43 2.16 -16.99
N LYS A 94 -19.49 1.89 -16.23
CA LYS A 94 -20.70 1.19 -16.66
C LYS A 94 -21.89 1.80 -15.92
N ASP A 95 -22.96 2.11 -16.62
CA ASP A 95 -24.21 2.64 -16.02
C ASP A 95 -23.97 3.85 -15.09
N ASN A 96 -23.07 4.77 -15.50
CA ASN A 96 -22.64 5.94 -14.73
C ASN A 96 -22.02 5.64 -13.35
N ARG A 97 -21.50 4.42 -13.16
CA ARG A 97 -20.76 4.00 -11.97
C ARG A 97 -19.43 3.34 -12.36
N LEU A 98 -18.43 3.46 -11.49
CA LEU A 98 -17.23 2.66 -11.60
C LEU A 98 -17.54 1.21 -11.23
N HIS A 99 -17.01 0.28 -12.02
CA HIS A 99 -16.95 -1.14 -11.69
C HIS A 99 -15.50 -1.60 -11.77
N TYR A 100 -15.19 -2.72 -11.11
CA TYR A 100 -13.94 -3.45 -11.33
C TYR A 100 -14.16 -4.74 -12.09
N GLY A 101 -13.08 -5.24 -12.68
CA GLY A 101 -12.99 -6.55 -13.30
C GLY A 101 -11.55 -7.05 -13.32
N PHE A 102 -11.38 -8.24 -13.86
CA PHE A 102 -10.09 -8.90 -13.97
C PHE A 102 -9.70 -9.10 -15.43
N LYS A 103 -8.42 -8.90 -15.73
CA LYS A 103 -7.81 -9.29 -17.00
C LYS A 103 -7.94 -10.80 -17.21
N GLU A 104 -7.90 -11.20 -18.47
CA GLU A 104 -7.89 -12.62 -18.84
C GLU A 104 -6.63 -13.32 -18.29
N VAL A 105 -6.79 -14.58 -17.88
CA VAL A 105 -5.67 -15.44 -17.46
C VAL A 105 -4.65 -15.55 -18.60
N GLY A 106 -3.37 -15.48 -18.25
CA GLY A 106 -2.27 -15.49 -19.21
C GLY A 106 -1.84 -14.12 -19.71
N GLN A 107 -2.62 -13.05 -19.47
CA GLN A 107 -2.17 -11.69 -19.83
C GLN A 107 -0.95 -11.26 -19.00
N PRO A 108 0.01 -10.54 -19.59
CA PRO A 108 1.18 -10.05 -18.87
C PRO A 108 0.80 -9.03 -17.80
N CYS A 109 1.46 -9.12 -16.66
CA CYS A 109 1.24 -8.26 -15.50
C CYS A 109 2.56 -8.02 -14.72
N VAL A 110 2.59 -6.94 -13.95
CA VAL A 110 3.67 -6.68 -12.98
C VAL A 110 3.14 -6.91 -11.57
N HIS A 111 3.84 -7.74 -10.81
CA HIS A 111 3.60 -7.95 -9.39
C HIS A 111 4.63 -7.17 -8.59
N ILE A 112 4.19 -6.41 -7.59
CA ILE A 112 5.08 -5.72 -6.65
C ILE A 112 5.38 -6.69 -5.50
N VAL A 113 6.62 -7.16 -5.42
CA VAL A 113 7.06 -8.11 -4.38
C VAL A 113 7.37 -7.36 -3.08
N ASP A 114 8.05 -6.22 -3.19
CA ASP A 114 8.32 -5.31 -2.07
C ASP A 114 8.42 -3.85 -2.56
N SER A 115 8.88 -2.92 -1.71
CA SER A 115 8.97 -1.49 -2.06
C SER A 115 9.99 -1.16 -3.15
N TYR A 116 10.90 -2.08 -3.48
CA TYR A 116 12.02 -1.88 -4.40
C TYR A 116 12.04 -2.90 -5.55
N SER A 117 11.30 -4.00 -5.45
CA SER A 117 11.32 -5.08 -6.42
C SER A 117 9.96 -5.37 -7.05
N THR A 118 10.01 -5.70 -8.34
CA THR A 118 8.84 -6.12 -9.11
C THR A 118 9.20 -7.32 -9.96
N VAL A 119 8.22 -8.19 -10.21
CA VAL A 119 8.36 -9.31 -11.14
C VAL A 119 7.33 -9.17 -12.26
N THR A 120 7.78 -9.36 -13.50
CA THR A 120 6.87 -9.48 -14.65
C THR A 120 6.48 -10.94 -14.81
N THR A 121 5.18 -11.20 -14.78
CA THR A 121 4.62 -12.55 -14.92
C THR A 121 3.29 -12.46 -15.67
N THR A 122 2.42 -13.46 -15.50
CA THR A 122 1.09 -13.52 -16.10
C THR A 122 0.00 -13.62 -15.05
N CYS A 123 -1.18 -13.11 -15.40
CA CYS A 123 -2.40 -13.21 -14.62
C CYS A 123 -2.83 -14.68 -14.45
N LYS A 124 -3.11 -15.10 -13.22
CA LYS A 124 -3.47 -16.48 -12.86
C LYS A 124 -4.76 -16.51 -12.04
N GLN A 125 -5.57 -17.54 -12.23
CA GLN A 125 -6.80 -17.74 -11.47
C GLN A 125 -6.47 -18.14 -10.03
N ALA A 126 -7.11 -17.47 -9.05
CA ALA A 126 -7.05 -17.83 -7.64
C ALA A 126 -8.43 -17.68 -7.00
N GLY A 127 -9.09 -18.80 -6.70
CA GLY A 127 -10.49 -18.79 -6.23
C GLY A 127 -11.39 -18.05 -7.22
N ASN A 128 -12.07 -16.99 -6.77
CA ASN A 128 -12.92 -16.12 -7.59
C ASN A 128 -12.19 -14.84 -8.10
N ARG A 129 -10.87 -14.76 -7.95
CA ARG A 129 -10.04 -13.61 -8.33
C ARG A 129 -9.04 -14.01 -9.41
N VAL A 130 -8.42 -13.00 -10.00
CA VAL A 130 -7.25 -13.18 -10.87
C VAL A 130 -6.12 -12.34 -10.32
N LEU A 131 -4.99 -12.98 -10.00
CA LEU A 131 -3.87 -12.37 -9.33
C LEU A 131 -2.65 -12.29 -10.25
N CYS A 132 -1.78 -11.31 -9.99
CA CYS A 132 -0.45 -11.26 -10.57
C CYS A 132 0.55 -11.84 -9.56
N ARG A 133 0.92 -13.11 -9.75
CA ARG A 133 1.89 -13.83 -8.90
C ARG A 133 2.67 -14.80 -9.76
N GLU A 134 3.91 -15.14 -9.38
CA GLU A 134 4.68 -16.17 -10.08
C GLU A 134 4.01 -17.55 -9.98
N SER A 135 3.46 -17.87 -8.81
CA SER A 135 2.64 -19.06 -8.54
C SER A 135 1.48 -18.72 -7.61
N ILE A 136 0.41 -19.52 -7.63
CA ILE A 136 -0.75 -19.37 -6.73
C ILE A 136 -0.56 -20.32 -5.55
N THR A 137 -0.70 -19.81 -4.33
CA THR A 137 -0.59 -20.55 -3.08
C THR A 137 -1.96 -20.88 -2.49
N ASP A 138 -2.02 -21.75 -1.49
CA ASP A 138 -3.28 -22.05 -0.78
C ASP A 138 -3.86 -20.79 -0.10
N ALA A 139 -3.00 -19.88 0.38
CA ALA A 139 -3.45 -18.61 0.95
C ALA A 139 -4.18 -17.73 -0.07
N ASP A 140 -3.69 -17.71 -1.32
CA ASP A 140 -4.31 -16.96 -2.42
C ASP A 140 -5.70 -17.51 -2.79
N LEU A 141 -5.91 -18.82 -2.66
CA LEU A 141 -7.19 -19.48 -2.95
C LEU A 141 -8.26 -19.13 -1.91
N HIS A 142 -7.86 -18.95 -0.65
CA HIS A 142 -8.75 -18.68 0.48
C HIS A 142 -8.86 -17.20 0.84
N GLY A 143 -8.09 -16.33 0.18
CA GLY A 143 -8.14 -14.88 0.37
C GLY A 143 -7.69 -14.43 1.76
N CYS A 144 -6.74 -15.16 2.35
CA CYS A 144 -6.17 -14.91 3.67
C CYS A 144 -5.05 -13.86 3.63
#